data_AF-A0A932WTR2-F1
#
_entry.id   AF-A0A932WTR2-F1
#
_cell.length_a   1.000
_cell.length_b   1.000
_cell.length_c   1.000
_cell.angle_alpha   90.00
_cell.angle_beta   90.00
_cell.angle_gamma   90.00
#
_symmetry.space_group_name_H-M   'P 1'
#
loop_
_entity.id
_entity.type
_entity.pdbx_description
1 polymer ?
#
loop_
_entity_poly.entity_id
_entity_poly.type
_entity_poly.pdbx_seq_one_letter_code
_entity_poly.pdbx_strand_id
1 'polypeptide(L)'
;MAFNSMQRETPAIFYLIVINVLAYLAQQILPFATEWGALHYFQSSLFKPHQIITCMFLHGSLGHIFLNMFALWIFGSILEQSLGSKRFLNFYMICGIGASILVQLNIPFSASVYIKSLTDVVEQNDIAQM
;
A
#
# COMPACT_ATOMS: atom_id res chain seq x y z
N MET A 1 -31.46 4.21 -5.23
CA MET A 1 -31.42 3.00 -6.08
C MET A 1 -30.01 2.49 -6.33
N ALA A 2 -29.02 3.33 -6.68
CA ALA A 2 -27.64 2.89 -6.97
C ALA A 2 -26.87 2.27 -5.78
N PHE A 3 -27.17 2.68 -4.55
CA PHE A 3 -26.52 2.12 -3.35
C PHE A 3 -26.85 0.63 -3.14
N ASN A 4 -28.13 0.27 -3.27
CA ASN A 4 -28.60 -1.11 -3.16
C ASN A 4 -28.22 -1.98 -4.36
N SER A 5 -27.85 -1.39 -5.50
CA SER A 5 -27.30 -2.17 -6.63
C SER A 5 -25.82 -2.46 -6.41
N MET A 6 -24.99 -1.50 -5.98
CA MET A 6 -23.57 -1.77 -5.69
C MET A 6 -23.38 -2.85 -4.62
N GLN A 7 -24.17 -2.80 -3.55
CA GLN A 7 -24.11 -3.84 -2.50
C GLN A 7 -24.55 -5.23 -2.98
N ARG A 8 -25.31 -5.32 -4.09
CA ARG A 8 -25.74 -6.60 -4.66
C ARG A 8 -24.80 -7.12 -5.74
N GLU A 9 -24.36 -6.24 -6.63
CA GLU A 9 -23.57 -6.60 -7.81
C GLU A 9 -22.08 -6.71 -7.48
N THR A 10 -21.55 -5.83 -6.61
CA THR A 10 -20.13 -5.77 -6.24
C THR A 10 -19.92 -5.52 -4.73
N PRO A 11 -20.39 -6.45 -3.88
CA PRO A 11 -20.35 -6.27 -2.42
C PRO A 11 -18.94 -6.09 -1.87
N ALA A 12 -17.93 -6.80 -2.39
CA ALA A 12 -16.56 -6.71 -1.87
C ALA A 12 -15.96 -5.32 -2.15
N ILE A 13 -16.15 -4.77 -3.35
CA ILE A 13 -15.72 -3.41 -3.68
C ILE A 13 -16.37 -2.39 -2.77
N PHE A 14 -17.69 -2.50 -2.57
CA PHE A 14 -18.40 -1.59 -1.68
C PHE A 14 -17.79 -1.60 -0.26
N TYR A 15 -17.60 -2.78 0.34
CA TYR A 15 -17.03 -2.87 1.69
C TYR A 15 -15.59 -2.37 1.75
N LEU A 16 -14.77 -2.66 0.75
CA LEU A 16 -13.39 -2.14 0.70
C LEU A 16 -13.38 -0.62 0.64
N ILE A 17 -14.23 0.01 -0.17
CA ILE A 17 -14.33 1.47 -0.24
C ILE A 17 -14.70 2.05 1.13
N VAL A 18 -15.74 1.48 1.77
CA VAL A 18 -16.16 1.92 3.11
C VAL A 18 -15.03 1.79 4.13
N ILE A 19 -14.33 0.65 4.16
CA ILE A 19 -13.21 0.41 5.09
C ILE A 19 -12.08 1.42 4.86
N ASN A 20 -11.72 1.69 3.60
CA ASN A 20 -10.66 2.64 3.27
C ASN A 20 -11.03 4.08 3.65
N VAL A 21 -12.28 4.49 3.43
CA VAL A 21 -12.78 5.80 3.86
C VAL A 21 -12.75 5.92 5.38
N LEU A 22 -13.22 4.89 6.10
CA LEU A 22 -13.19 4.88 7.57
C LEU A 22 -11.75 4.90 8.11
N ALA A 23 -10.83 4.14 7.51
CA ALA A 23 -9.43 4.14 7.88
C ALA A 23 -8.80 5.53 7.68
N TYR A 24 -9.07 6.19 6.55
CA TYR A 24 -8.57 7.53 6.29
C TYR A 24 -9.14 8.58 7.26
N LEU A 25 -10.42 8.50 7.61
CA LEU A 25 -11.01 9.35 8.65
C LEU A 25 -10.37 9.09 10.01
N ALA A 26 -10.12 7.83 10.36
CA ALA A 26 -9.39 7.48 11.58
C ALA A 26 -7.99 8.09 11.60
N GLN A 27 -7.28 8.15 10.45
CA GLN A 27 -5.99 8.84 10.35
C GLN A 27 -6.09 10.35 10.63
N GLN A 28 -7.21 10.99 10.28
CA GLN A 28 -7.40 12.44 10.54
C GLN A 28 -7.72 12.74 12.01
N ILE A 29 -8.33 11.78 12.70
CA ILE A 29 -8.81 11.97 14.08
C ILE A 29 -7.79 11.46 15.10
N LEU A 30 -7.10 10.35 14.80
CA LEU A 30 -6.20 9.67 15.71
C LEU A 30 -4.73 9.91 15.29
N PRO A 31 -3.94 10.69 16.06
CA PRO A 31 -2.57 11.03 15.68
C PRO A 31 -1.65 9.82 15.50
N PHE A 32 -1.91 8.74 16.24
CA PHE A 32 -1.10 7.52 16.21
C PHE A 32 -1.48 6.54 15.10
N ALA A 33 -2.61 6.73 14.40
CA ALA A 33 -3.14 5.73 13.47
C ALA A 33 -2.17 5.45 12.31
N THR A 34 -1.54 6.50 11.78
CA THR A 34 -0.54 6.35 10.72
C THR A 34 0.71 5.65 11.23
N GLU A 35 1.27 6.04 12.38
CA GLU A 35 2.46 5.39 12.95
C GLU A 35 2.20 3.91 13.30
N TRP A 36 1.01 3.61 13.80
CA TRP A 36 0.64 2.26 14.18
C TRP A 36 0.45 1.33 12.98
N GLY A 37 -0.12 1.84 11.88
CA GLY A 37 -0.53 1.02 10.74
C GLY A 37 0.33 1.13 9.48
N ALA A 38 1.22 2.13 9.38
CA ALA A 38 2.11 2.31 8.23
C ALA A 38 3.18 1.22 8.20
N LEU A 39 3.62 0.85 7.00
CA LEU A 39 4.64 -0.18 6.83
C LEU A 39 6.03 0.38 7.13
N HIS A 40 6.63 -0.09 8.22
CA HIS A 40 8.04 0.15 8.52
C HIS A 40 8.93 -0.96 7.96
N TYR A 41 10.20 -0.65 7.68
CA TYR A 41 11.16 -1.65 7.25
C TYR A 41 11.33 -2.72 8.33
N PHE A 42 11.42 -4.00 7.95
CA PHE A 42 11.32 -5.12 8.90
C PHE A 42 12.43 -5.15 9.96
N GLN A 43 13.57 -4.51 9.71
CA GLN A 43 14.66 -4.38 10.69
C GLN A 43 14.53 -3.14 11.58
N SER A 44 13.51 -2.29 11.36
CA SER A 44 13.23 -1.14 12.21
C SER A 44 12.61 -1.58 13.54
N SER A 45 12.95 -0.89 14.62
CA SER A 45 12.32 -1.07 15.94
C SER A 45 10.82 -0.71 15.95
N LEU A 46 10.35 0.04 14.94
CA LEU A 46 8.95 0.43 14.78
C LEU A 46 8.13 -0.59 13.98
N PHE A 47 8.76 -1.62 13.43
CA PHE A 47 8.08 -2.63 12.65
C PHE A 47 7.18 -3.51 13.52
N LYS A 48 5.96 -3.73 13.04
CA LYS A 48 5.00 -4.65 13.64
C LYS A 48 4.37 -5.51 12.55
N PRO A 49 4.21 -6.84 12.74
CA PRO A 49 3.73 -7.74 11.68
C PRO A 49 2.39 -7.36 11.05
N HIS A 50 1.48 -6.76 11.82
CA HIS A 50 0.16 -6.33 11.31
C HIS A 50 0.27 -5.23 10.24
N GLN A 51 1.39 -4.49 10.20
CA GLN A 51 1.63 -3.41 9.23
C GLN A 51 1.59 -3.90 7.79
N ILE A 52 1.92 -5.16 7.53
CA ILE A 52 1.83 -5.80 6.19
C ILE A 52 0.40 -5.75 5.63
N ILE A 53 -0.61 -5.77 6.50
CA ILE A 53 -2.02 -5.71 6.08
C ILE A 53 -2.57 -4.30 6.30
N THR A 54 -2.31 -3.67 7.44
CA THR A 54 -2.90 -2.36 7.75
C THR A 54 -2.44 -1.27 6.79
N CYS A 55 -1.22 -1.36 6.26
CA CYS A 55 -0.72 -0.38 5.29
C CYS A 55 -1.53 -0.36 3.99
N MET A 56 -2.24 -1.45 3.66
CA MET A 56 -3.10 -1.53 2.48
C MET A 56 -4.28 -0.55 2.52
N PHE A 57 -4.64 -0.06 3.71
CA PHE A 57 -5.82 0.79 3.92
C PHE A 57 -5.49 2.26 4.26
N LEU A 58 -4.22 2.56 4.54
CA LEU A 58 -3.79 3.91 4.92
C LEU A 58 -3.48 4.76 3.69
N HIS A 59 -3.87 6.04 3.75
CA HIS A 59 -3.69 6.99 2.65
C HIS A 59 -3.04 8.28 3.15
N GLY A 60 -2.06 8.79 2.39
CA GLY A 60 -1.30 9.98 2.77
C GLY A 60 -1.95 11.33 2.45
N SER A 61 -2.96 11.37 1.58
CA SER A 61 -3.64 12.62 1.20
C SER A 61 -5.03 12.36 0.64
N LEU A 62 -5.87 13.41 0.63
CA LEU A 62 -7.24 13.35 0.11
C LEU A 62 -7.27 12.98 -1.38
N GLY A 63 -6.36 13.55 -2.18
CA GLY A 63 -6.23 13.21 -3.60
C GLY A 63 -5.81 11.75 -3.82
N HIS A 64 -4.95 11.22 -2.94
CA HIS A 64 -4.48 9.84 -3.04
C HIS A 64 -5.61 8.84 -2.75
N ILE A 65 -6.41 9.04 -1.69
CA ILE A 65 -7.57 8.17 -1.44
C ILE A 65 -8.63 8.30 -2.55
N PHE A 66 -8.90 9.50 -3.04
CA PHE A 66 -9.88 9.70 -4.11
C PHE A 66 -9.53 8.89 -5.36
N LEU A 67 -8.28 8.99 -5.84
CA LEU A 67 -7.83 8.27 -7.03
C LEU A 67 -7.80 6.76 -6.81
N ASN A 68 -7.40 6.28 -5.62
CA ASN A 68 -7.43 4.85 -5.30
C ASN A 68 -8.85 4.30 -5.26
N MET A 69 -9.80 5.01 -4.64
CA MET A 69 -11.19 4.55 -4.58
C MET A 69 -11.86 4.61 -5.96
N PHE A 70 -11.50 5.60 -6.78
CA PHE A 70 -11.95 5.68 -8.17
C PHE A 70 -11.44 4.50 -9.01
N ALA A 71 -10.13 4.20 -8.91
CA ALA A 71 -9.54 3.06 -9.60
C ALA A 71 -10.09 1.71 -9.10
N LEU A 72 -10.23 1.56 -7.77
CA LEU A 72 -10.81 0.37 -7.14
C LEU A 72 -12.25 0.18 -7.60
N TRP A 73 -13.04 1.24 -7.69
CA TRP A 73 -14.41 1.14 -8.15
C TRP A 73 -14.48 0.71 -9.62
N ILE A 74 -13.72 1.33 -10.53
CA ILE A 74 -13.78 0.99 -11.96
C ILE A 74 -13.20 -0.40 -12.22
N PHE A 75 -11.92 -0.61 -11.91
CA PHE A 75 -11.23 -1.85 -12.26
C PHE A 75 -11.64 -3.00 -11.35
N GLY A 76 -11.81 -2.72 -10.07
CA GLY A 76 -12.21 -3.71 -9.10
C GLY A 76 -13.64 -4.21 -9.32
N SER A 77 -14.58 -3.36 -9.77
CA SER A 77 -15.93 -3.85 -10.10
C SER A 77 -15.94 -4.81 -11.29
N ILE A 78 -15.11 -4.58 -12.30
CA ILE A 78 -14.97 -5.48 -13.46
C ILE A 78 -14.38 -6.83 -13.00
N LEU A 79 -13.33 -6.78 -12.18
CA LEU A 79 -12.69 -7.96 -11.60
C LEU A 79 -13.62 -8.75 -10.68
N GLU A 80 -14.37 -8.07 -9.80
CA GLU A 80 -15.33 -8.73 -8.90
C GLU A 80 -16.45 -9.42 -9.67
N GLN A 81 -17.00 -8.79 -10.71
CA GLN A 81 -18.03 -9.40 -11.56
C GLN A 81 -17.49 -10.64 -12.31
N SER A 82 -16.23 -10.61 -12.74
CA SER A 82 -15.62 -11.73 -13.46
C SER A 82 -15.21 -12.89 -12.55
N LEU A 83 -14.69 -12.60 -11.35
CA LEU A 83 -14.13 -13.60 -10.43
C LEU A 83 -15.14 -14.07 -9.36
N GLY A 84 -16.14 -13.26 -9.05
CA GLY A 84 -16.98 -13.35 -7.86
C GLY A 84 -16.27 -12.81 -6.60
N SER A 85 -17.07 -12.29 -5.66
CA SER A 85 -16.60 -11.54 -4.49
C SER A 85 -15.55 -12.24 -3.64
N LYS A 86 -15.71 -13.56 -3.40
CA LYS A 86 -14.75 -14.32 -2.58
C LYS A 86 -13.37 -14.44 -3.24
N ARG A 87 -13.34 -14.72 -4.55
CA ARG A 87 -12.07 -14.83 -5.29
C ARG A 87 -11.43 -13.47 -5.48
N PHE A 88 -12.23 -12.44 -5.72
CA PHE A 88 -11.76 -11.07 -5.76
C PHE A 88 -11.10 -10.64 -4.44
N LEU A 89 -11.71 -10.96 -3.29
CA LEU A 89 -11.11 -10.62 -1.99
C LEU A 89 -9.77 -11.33 -1.77
N ASN A 90 -9.67 -12.61 -2.12
CA ASN A 90 -8.40 -13.34 -2.07
C ASN A 90 -7.35 -12.71 -2.98
N PHE A 91 -7.73 -12.35 -4.20
CA PHE A 91 -6.87 -11.65 -5.14
C PHE A 91 -6.38 -10.31 -4.56
N TYR A 92 -7.28 -9.50 -4.02
CA TYR A 92 -6.95 -8.22 -3.38
C TYR A 92 -5.95 -8.39 -2.23
N MET A 93 -6.16 -9.38 -1.35
CA MET A 93 -5.27 -9.65 -0.22
C MET A 93 -3.89 -10.15 -0.67
N ILE A 94 -3.84 -11.06 -1.65
CA ILE A 94 -2.57 -11.57 -2.19
C ILE A 94 -1.77 -10.45 -2.83
N CYS A 95 -2.41 -9.58 -3.62
CA CYS A 95 -1.75 -8.44 -4.24
C CYS A 95 -1.23 -7.44 -3.20
N GLY A 96 -2.02 -7.09 -2.19
CA GLY A 96 -1.61 -6.13 -1.16
C GLY A 96 -0.47 -6.65 -0.28
N ILE A 97 -0.53 -7.91 0.14
CA ILE A 97 0.55 -8.56 0.89
C ILE A 97 1.81 -8.68 0.01
N GLY A 98 1.64 -9.09 -1.25
CA GLY A 98 2.72 -9.18 -2.23
C GLY A 98 3.42 -7.82 -2.44
N ALA A 99 2.65 -6.75 -2.59
CA ALA A 99 3.18 -5.39 -2.69
C ALA A 99 3.99 -5.00 -1.45
N SER A 100 3.48 -5.29 -0.25
CA SER A 100 4.19 -5.02 1.01
C SER A 100 5.52 -5.78 1.08
N ILE A 101 5.55 -7.05 0.70
CA ILE A 101 6.79 -7.84 0.65
C ILE A 101 7.78 -7.25 -0.37
N LEU A 102 7.31 -6.89 -1.57
CA LEU A 102 8.15 -6.28 -2.59
C LEU A 102 8.77 -4.96 -2.13
N VAL A 103 8.01 -4.13 -1.39
CA VAL A 103 8.55 -2.91 -0.77
C VAL A 103 9.66 -3.24 0.22
N GLN A 104 9.47 -4.24 1.10
CA GLN A 104 10.49 -4.65 2.07
C GLN A 104 11.77 -5.16 1.39
N LEU A 105 11.67 -5.79 0.23
CA LEU A 105 12.82 -6.24 -0.56
C LEU A 105 13.48 -5.10 -1.34
N ASN A 106 12.70 -4.10 -1.77
CA ASN A 106 13.21 -2.97 -2.54
C ASN A 106 14.08 -2.02 -1.71
N ILE A 107 13.77 -1.83 -0.43
CA ILE A 107 14.52 -0.93 0.47
C ILE A 107 16.02 -1.30 0.54
N PRO A 108 16.42 -2.53 0.91
CA PRO A 108 17.83 -2.90 0.98
C PRO A 108 18.50 -2.94 -0.40
N PHE A 109 17.75 -3.34 -1.44
CA PHE A 109 18.26 -3.30 -2.82
C PHE A 109 18.65 -1.88 -3.23
N SER A 110 17.75 -0.92 -3.07
CA SER A 110 18.00 0.50 -3.39
C SER A 110 19.15 1.07 -2.55
N ALA A 111 19.24 0.72 -1.26
CA ALA A 111 20.35 1.13 -0.41
C ALA A 111 21.70 0.61 -0.93
N SER A 112 21.77 -0.66 -1.34
CA SER A 112 23.00 -1.25 -1.88
C SER A 112 23.47 -0.58 -3.18
N VAL A 113 22.53 -0.24 -4.07
CA VAL A 113 22.83 0.48 -5.32
C VAL A 113 23.38 1.88 -5.02
N TYR A 114 22.75 2.58 -4.08
CA TYR A 114 23.18 3.92 -3.68
C TYR A 114 24.57 3.91 -3.01
N ILE A 115 24.82 3.01 -2.06
CA ILE A 115 26.13 2.88 -1.40
C ILE A 115 27.22 2.59 -2.43
N LYS A 116 26.98 1.66 -3.37
CA LYS A 116 27.94 1.37 -4.45
C LYS A 116 28.26 2.62 -5.26
N SER A 117 27.24 3.40 -5.65
CA SER A 117 27.45 4.62 -6.42
C SER A 117 28.30 5.66 -5.67
N LEU A 118 28.18 5.73 -4.34
CA LEU A 118 29.01 6.61 -3.53
C LEU A 118 30.45 6.11 -3.42
N THR A 119 30.65 4.80 -3.23
CA THR A 119 31.99 4.20 -3.18
C THR A 119 32.73 4.41 -4.51
N ASP A 120 32.05 4.20 -5.64
CA ASP A 120 32.63 4.40 -6.97
C ASP A 120 33.09 5.86 -7.19
N VAL A 121 32.33 6.84 -6.68
CA VAL A 121 32.70 8.27 -6.75
C VAL A 121 33.86 8.63 -5.84
N VAL A 122 33.90 8.07 -4.62
CA VAL A 122 35.00 8.29 -3.68
C VAL A 122 36.30 7.72 -4.26
N GLU A 123 36.28 6.50 -4.78
CA GLU A 123 37.44 5.88 -5.42
C GLU A 123 37.93 6.70 -6.63
N GLN A 124 37.02 7.23 -7.45
CA GLN A 124 37.40 8.07 -8.60
C GLN A 124 38.03 9.41 -8.16
N ASN A 125 37.54 10.02 -7.09
CA ASN A 125 38.08 11.27 -6.55
C ASN A 125 39.46 11.07 -5.91
N ASP A 126 39.67 9.97 -5.19
CA ASP A 126 40.97 9.64 -4.61
C ASP A 126 42.03 9.38 -5.70
N ILE A 127 41.65 8.72 -6.81
CA ILE A 127 42.53 8.54 -7.97
C ILE A 127 42.83 9.87 -8.67
N ALA A 128 41.88 10.80 -8.74
CA ALA A 128 42.07 12.10 -9.39
C ALA A 128 42.94 13.09 -8.59
N GLN A 129 43.24 12.79 -7.31
CA GLN A 129 44.09 13.60 -6.43
C GLN A 129 45.53 13.05 -6.29
N MET A 130 45.87 11.94 -6.95
CA MET A 130 47.24 11.37 -7.04
C MET A 130 47.93 11.76 -8.35
#